data_AF-A0A627YYV9-F1
#
_entry.id   AF-A0A627YYV9-F1
#
_cell.length_a   1.000
_cell.length_b   1.000
_cell.length_c   1.000
_cell.angle_alpha   90.00
_cell.angle_beta   90.00
_cell.angle_gamma   90.00
#
_symmetry.space_group_name_H-M   'P 1'
#
loop_
_entity.id
_entity.type
_entity.pdbx_description
1 polymer ?
#
loop_
_entity_poly.entity_id
_entity_poly.type
_entity_poly.pdbx_seq_one_letter_code
_entity_poly.pdbx_strand_id
1 'polypeptide(L)'
;MESSNIQLKIKKFLPNIEYWSRSENALAAKEKYMSFWVSLRKEFDDNNSWVERVKSESDDVQKLELALKYIPLPQAFKQSAIALRSLIKSKKKDSAPYIDELYFLYWLASIKSFSVPYSQLLGEPGFNVLSRIPGSEILDLCINYDEIGYEHLDLLNKGDVKLLIENFGEPKNNNVLYNVHSVLWQHYEIKLKAEKDKDLRDFFSSL
;
A
#
# COMPACT_ATOMS: atom_id res chain seq x y z
N MET A 1 6.35 0.10 -27.65
CA MET A 1 6.55 -0.61 -26.37
C MET A 1 5.65 0.07 -25.36
N GLU A 2 4.48 -0.51 -25.09
CA GLU A 2 3.61 -0.07 -24.01
C GLU A 2 4.42 -0.18 -22.71
N SER A 3 5.01 0.92 -22.21
CA SER A 3 5.40 0.96 -20.80
C SER A 3 4.10 1.02 -20.00
N SER A 4 3.48 -0.17 -19.90
CA SER A 4 2.79 -0.73 -18.76
C SER A 4 2.05 0.30 -17.92
N ASN A 5 0.83 0.65 -18.33
CA ASN A 5 -0.11 1.26 -17.39
C ASN A 5 -0.50 0.18 -16.36
N ILE A 6 0.36 0.00 -15.35
CA ILE A 6 0.21 -0.98 -14.27
C ILE A 6 -1.16 -0.81 -13.61
N GLN A 7 -1.63 0.43 -13.48
CA GLN A 7 -2.93 0.75 -12.90
C GLN A 7 -4.08 0.06 -13.66
N LEU A 8 -4.06 0.03 -15.00
CA LEU A 8 -5.06 -0.71 -15.79
C LEU A 8 -5.04 -2.20 -15.50
N LYS A 9 -3.85 -2.80 -15.33
CA LYS A 9 -3.68 -4.24 -15.09
C LYS A 9 -4.17 -4.68 -13.72
N ILE A 10 -4.12 -3.79 -12.74
CA ILE A 10 -4.50 -4.11 -11.36
C ILE A 10 -5.94 -3.73 -10.99
N LYS A 11 -6.72 -3.11 -11.90
CA LYS A 11 -8.07 -2.61 -11.62
C LYS A 11 -8.97 -3.63 -10.92
N LYS A 12 -8.83 -4.92 -11.25
CA LYS A 12 -9.61 -6.01 -10.66
C LYS A 12 -9.31 -6.25 -9.16
N PHE A 13 -8.14 -5.85 -8.68
CA PHE A 13 -7.75 -6.01 -7.27
C PHE A 13 -8.11 -4.80 -6.40
N LEU A 14 -8.25 -3.61 -7.00
CA LEU A 14 -8.49 -2.36 -6.27
C LEU A 14 -9.76 -2.36 -5.40
N PRO A 15 -10.89 -2.97 -5.81
CA PRO A 15 -12.08 -3.04 -4.95
C PRO A 15 -11.84 -3.74 -3.60
N ASN A 16 -10.84 -4.62 -3.53
CA ASN A 16 -10.49 -5.37 -2.31
C ASN A 16 -9.69 -4.53 -1.31
N ILE A 17 -9.25 -3.32 -1.70
CA ILE A 17 -8.57 -2.37 -0.80
C ILE A 17 -9.63 -1.42 -0.21
N GLU A 18 -10.40 -1.93 0.75
CA GLU A 18 -11.55 -1.24 1.34
C GLU A 18 -11.23 0.14 1.95
N TYR A 19 -10.00 0.30 2.44
CA TYR A 19 -9.55 1.55 3.06
C TYR A 19 -9.52 2.72 2.07
N TRP A 20 -8.99 2.48 0.87
CA TRP A 20 -8.90 3.49 -0.18
C TRP A 20 -10.13 3.50 -1.09
N SER A 21 -10.93 2.43 -1.09
CA SER A 21 -12.18 2.44 -1.84
C SER A 21 -13.14 3.52 -1.31
N ARG A 22 -13.69 4.32 -2.23
CA ARG A 22 -14.64 5.42 -1.94
C ARG A 22 -14.09 6.52 -1.03
N SER A 23 -12.76 6.66 -0.96
CA SER A 23 -12.07 7.77 -0.31
C SER A 23 -11.71 8.82 -1.36
N GLU A 24 -12.72 9.56 -1.86
CA GLU A 24 -12.58 10.43 -3.05
C GLU A 24 -11.94 11.79 -2.75
N ASN A 25 -11.98 12.22 -1.48
CA ASN A 25 -11.49 13.52 -1.04
C ASN A 25 -10.98 13.45 0.41
N ALA A 26 -10.39 14.55 0.88
CA ALA A 26 -9.79 14.62 2.21
C ALA A 26 -10.77 14.38 3.37
N LEU A 27 -12.04 14.77 3.22
CA LEU A 27 -13.05 14.53 4.26
C LEU A 27 -13.37 13.03 4.35
N ALA A 28 -13.65 12.39 3.21
CA ALA A 28 -13.88 10.95 3.14
C ALA A 28 -12.67 10.15 3.66
N ALA A 29 -11.45 10.58 3.34
CA ALA A 29 -10.22 9.98 3.85
C ALA A 29 -10.13 10.06 5.38
N LYS A 30 -10.48 11.21 5.97
CA LYS A 30 -10.51 11.41 7.41
C LYS A 30 -11.55 10.50 8.10
N GLU A 31 -12.75 10.40 7.54
CA GLU A 31 -13.81 9.51 8.05
C GLU A 31 -13.38 8.05 7.99
N LYS A 32 -12.83 7.61 6.85
CA LYS A 32 -12.26 6.26 6.66
C LYS A 32 -11.18 5.97 7.68
N TYR A 33 -10.22 6.88 7.85
CA TYR A 33 -9.18 6.76 8.87
C TYR A 33 -9.80 6.53 10.26
N MET A 34 -10.75 7.37 10.67
CA MET A 34 -11.36 7.25 12.00
C MET A 34 -12.11 5.92 12.17
N SER A 35 -12.93 5.53 11.18
CA SER A 35 -13.66 4.25 11.22
C SER A 35 -12.72 3.05 11.28
N PHE A 36 -11.63 3.09 10.51
CA PHE A 36 -10.65 2.01 10.44
C PHE A 36 -9.99 1.79 11.80
N TRP A 37 -9.50 2.85 12.44
CA TRP A 37 -8.86 2.74 13.76
C TRP A 37 -9.83 2.38 14.87
N VAL A 38 -11.09 2.79 14.79
CA VAL A 38 -12.13 2.34 15.73
C VAL A 38 -12.37 0.84 15.60
N SER A 39 -12.53 0.33 14.38
CA SER A 39 -12.72 -1.10 14.13
C SER A 39 -11.49 -1.91 14.54
N LEU A 40 -10.30 -1.46 14.16
CA LEU A 40 -9.05 -2.15 14.47
C LEU A 40 -8.81 -2.26 15.98
N ARG A 41 -9.13 -1.22 16.77
CA ARG A 41 -9.03 -1.28 18.24
C ARG A 41 -9.94 -2.35 18.84
N LYS A 42 -11.19 -2.45 18.39
CA LYS A 42 -12.12 -3.49 18.86
C LYS A 42 -11.57 -4.90 18.62
N GLU A 43 -10.91 -5.12 17.49
CA GLU A 43 -10.30 -6.43 17.20
C GLU A 43 -9.14 -6.78 18.14
N PHE A 44 -8.39 -5.78 18.63
CA PHE A 44 -7.33 -6.02 19.63
C PHE A 44 -7.92 -6.42 20.99
N ASP A 45 -9.05 -5.84 21.37
CA ASP A 45 -9.73 -6.15 22.64
C ASP A 45 -10.27 -7.60 22.67
N ASP A 46 -10.57 -8.18 21.50
CA ASP A 46 -11.10 -9.54 21.33
C ASP A 46 -10.03 -10.65 21.36
N ASN A 47 -8.76 -10.35 21.73
CA ASN A 47 -7.62 -11.29 21.77
C ASN A 47 -7.28 -12.01 20.45
N ASN A 48 -7.82 -11.56 19.30
CA ASN A 48 -7.62 -12.21 18.00
C ASN A 48 -6.91 -11.28 17.01
N SER A 49 -5.57 -11.33 17.01
CA SER A 49 -4.76 -10.55 16.07
C SER A 49 -5.14 -10.87 14.62
N TRP A 50 -5.56 -9.87 13.85
CA TRP A 50 -5.87 -10.02 12.43
C TRP A 50 -4.71 -10.65 11.63
N VAL A 51 -3.47 -10.40 12.05
CA VAL A 51 -2.28 -10.99 11.42
C VAL A 51 -2.30 -12.51 11.53
N GLU A 52 -2.69 -13.04 12.69
CA GLU A 52 -2.77 -14.47 12.91
C GLU A 52 -3.91 -15.08 12.11
N ARG A 53 -5.06 -14.40 12.00
CA ARG A 53 -6.15 -14.81 11.09
C ARG A 53 -5.68 -14.94 9.64
N VAL A 54 -4.95 -13.94 9.13
CA VAL A 54 -4.36 -13.99 7.78
C VAL A 54 -3.37 -15.15 7.63
N LYS A 55 -2.49 -15.38 8.62
CA LYS A 55 -1.52 -16.48 8.57
C LYS A 55 -2.20 -17.85 8.63
N SER A 56 -3.29 -17.98 9.39
CA SER A 56 -4.03 -19.23 9.54
C SER A 56 -4.88 -19.58 8.33
N GLU A 57 -5.14 -18.62 7.44
CA GLU A 57 -5.92 -18.88 6.22
C GLU A 57 -5.14 -19.81 5.27
N SER A 58 -5.80 -20.88 4.85
CA SER A 58 -5.23 -21.90 3.98
C SER A 58 -5.37 -21.55 2.50
N ASP A 59 -6.45 -20.86 2.13
CA ASP A 59 -6.72 -20.43 0.77
C ASP A 59 -5.97 -19.11 0.48
N ASP A 60 -5.06 -19.13 -0.50
CA ASP A 60 -4.22 -17.96 -0.79
C ASP A 60 -4.98 -16.77 -1.39
N VAL A 61 -6.15 -16.99 -2.01
CA VAL A 61 -7.03 -15.91 -2.49
C VAL A 61 -7.68 -15.23 -1.30
N GLN A 62 -8.28 -16.01 -0.39
CA GLN A 62 -8.90 -15.48 0.83
C GLN A 62 -7.86 -14.82 1.73
N LYS A 63 -6.65 -15.37 1.81
CA LYS A 63 -5.51 -14.78 2.52
C LYS A 63 -5.16 -13.40 1.98
N LEU A 64 -5.12 -13.26 0.65
CA LEU A 64 -4.87 -11.97 0.00
C LEU A 64 -5.99 -10.98 0.33
N GLU A 65 -7.26 -11.37 0.12
CA GLU A 65 -8.41 -10.51 0.41
C GLU A 65 -8.44 -10.05 1.87
N LEU A 66 -8.20 -10.96 2.82
CA LEU A 66 -8.16 -10.64 4.24
C LEU A 66 -7.01 -9.68 4.56
N ALA A 67 -5.82 -9.87 3.99
CA ALA A 67 -4.69 -8.96 4.20
C ALA A 67 -4.98 -7.54 3.64
N LEU A 68 -5.63 -7.43 2.48
CA LEU A 68 -5.91 -6.14 1.83
C LEU A 68 -6.86 -5.25 2.63
N LYS A 69 -7.73 -5.82 3.47
CA LYS A 69 -8.60 -5.07 4.40
C LYS A 69 -7.82 -4.20 5.39
N TYR A 70 -6.57 -4.57 5.66
CA TYR A 70 -5.73 -3.89 6.64
C TYR A 70 -4.71 -2.94 6.01
N ILE A 71 -4.71 -2.77 4.69
CA ILE A 71 -3.98 -1.68 4.04
C ILE A 71 -4.60 -0.36 4.56
N PRO A 72 -3.79 0.62 5.01
CA PRO A 72 -2.39 0.85 4.67
C PRO A 72 -1.38 0.42 5.76
N LEU A 73 -1.71 -0.50 6.66
CA LEU A 73 -0.76 -0.94 7.69
C LEU A 73 0.47 -1.60 7.05
N PRO A 74 1.70 -1.29 7.50
CA PRO A 74 2.92 -1.88 6.94
C PRO A 74 2.93 -3.42 6.92
N GLN A 75 2.33 -4.04 7.94
CA GLN A 75 2.22 -5.50 8.02
C GLN A 75 1.23 -6.08 7.01
N ALA A 76 0.21 -5.31 6.61
CA ALA A 76 -0.78 -5.73 5.61
C ALA A 76 -0.11 -5.87 4.24
N PHE A 77 0.70 -4.89 3.83
CA PHE A 77 1.52 -5.00 2.61
C PHE A 77 2.38 -6.27 2.58
N LYS A 78 3.05 -6.58 3.71
CA LYS A 78 3.86 -7.80 3.84
C LYS A 78 3.03 -9.06 3.65
N GLN A 79 1.87 -9.16 4.30
CA GLN A 79 1.01 -10.33 4.18
C GLN A 79 0.40 -10.46 2.78
N SER A 80 -0.05 -9.36 2.16
CA SER A 80 -0.54 -9.37 0.78
C SER A 80 0.54 -9.83 -0.21
N ALA A 81 1.79 -9.38 -0.04
CA ALA A 81 2.91 -9.83 -0.88
C ALA A 81 3.24 -11.33 -0.68
N ILE A 82 3.09 -11.86 0.54
CA ILE A 82 3.25 -13.30 0.79
C ILE A 82 2.16 -14.10 0.07
N ALA A 83 0.89 -13.69 0.21
CA ALA A 83 -0.24 -14.34 -0.45
C ALA A 83 -0.09 -14.32 -1.99
N LEU A 84 0.29 -13.18 -2.57
CA LEU A 84 0.52 -13.05 -4.01
C LEU A 84 1.61 -13.98 -4.52
N ARG A 85 2.71 -14.15 -3.78
CA ARG A 85 3.76 -15.10 -4.16
C ARG A 85 3.27 -16.52 -4.16
N SER A 86 2.46 -16.90 -3.18
CA SER A 86 1.86 -18.24 -3.14
C SER A 86 0.93 -18.47 -4.34
N LEU A 87 0.10 -17.48 -4.69
CA LEU A 87 -0.75 -17.52 -5.89
C LEU A 87 0.07 -17.65 -7.17
N ILE A 88 1.12 -16.84 -7.34
CA ILE A 88 2.04 -16.92 -8.49
C ILE A 88 2.69 -18.31 -8.56
N LYS A 89 3.18 -18.83 -7.43
CA LYS A 89 3.81 -20.15 -7.37
C LYS A 89 2.84 -21.26 -7.77
N SER A 90 1.60 -21.21 -7.26
CA SER A 90 0.55 -22.17 -7.59
C SER A 90 0.23 -22.14 -9.09
N LYS A 91 -0.03 -20.94 -9.63
CA LYS A 91 -0.30 -20.75 -11.06
C LYS A 91 0.85 -21.21 -11.96
N LYS A 92 2.11 -20.95 -11.57
CA LYS A 92 3.28 -21.45 -12.30
C LYS A 92 3.33 -22.98 -12.31
N LYS A 93 3.03 -23.63 -11.19
CA LYS A 93 2.97 -25.11 -11.10
C LYS A 93 1.92 -25.67 -12.05
N ASP A 94 0.77 -25.00 -12.15
CA ASP A 94 -0.36 -25.42 -12.97
C ASP A 94 -0.29 -24.88 -14.42
N SER A 95 0.82 -24.25 -14.81
CA SER A 95 1.01 -23.60 -16.12
C SER A 95 -0.09 -22.56 -16.47
N ALA A 96 -0.70 -21.96 -15.44
CA ALA A 96 -1.70 -20.92 -15.58
C ALA A 96 -1.08 -19.51 -15.64
N PRO A 97 -1.73 -18.53 -16.32
CA PRO A 97 -1.25 -17.14 -16.34
C PRO A 97 -1.26 -16.50 -14.95
N TYR A 98 -0.10 -15.94 -14.54
CA TYR A 98 0.13 -15.30 -13.24
C TYR A 98 0.51 -13.82 -13.33
N ILE A 99 0.49 -13.26 -14.54
CA ILE A 99 1.03 -11.93 -14.82
C ILE A 99 0.29 -10.83 -14.07
N ASP A 100 -1.01 -10.97 -13.86
CA ASP A 100 -1.83 -10.00 -13.13
C ASP A 100 -1.43 -9.93 -11.64
N GLU A 101 -1.14 -11.08 -11.02
CA GLU A 101 -0.64 -11.13 -9.64
C GLU A 101 0.76 -10.52 -9.54
N LEU A 102 1.61 -10.69 -10.57
CA LEU A 102 2.92 -10.05 -10.61
C LEU A 102 2.81 -8.53 -10.74
N TYR A 103 1.92 -8.03 -11.60
CA TYR A 103 1.61 -6.60 -11.70
C TYR A 103 1.12 -6.04 -10.36
N PHE A 104 0.24 -6.77 -9.66
CA PHE A 104 -0.28 -6.31 -8.39
C PHE A 104 0.75 -6.37 -7.25
N LEU A 105 1.62 -7.38 -7.23
CA LEU A 105 2.75 -7.43 -6.32
C LEU A 105 3.69 -6.23 -6.52
N TYR A 106 4.00 -5.91 -7.77
CA TYR A 106 4.82 -4.75 -8.10
C TYR A 106 4.16 -3.43 -7.69
N TRP A 107 2.86 -3.28 -7.94
CA TRP A 107 2.10 -2.11 -7.52
C TRP A 107 2.11 -1.96 -5.99
N LEU A 108 1.85 -3.02 -5.22
CA LEU A 108 1.91 -2.97 -3.76
C LEU A 108 3.29 -2.57 -3.24
N ALA A 109 4.35 -3.09 -3.87
CA ALA A 109 5.72 -2.74 -3.51
C ALA A 109 6.03 -1.27 -3.79
N SER A 110 5.57 -0.77 -4.94
CA SER A 110 5.70 0.63 -5.35
C SER A 110 4.94 1.56 -4.40
N ILE A 111 3.67 1.26 -4.09
CA ILE A 111 2.87 2.04 -3.14
C ILE A 111 3.49 2.04 -1.75
N LYS A 112 4.01 0.89 -1.27
CA LYS A 112 4.70 0.85 0.02
C LYS A 112 5.92 1.78 0.05
N SER A 113 6.68 1.85 -1.05
CA SER A 113 7.82 2.77 -1.20
C SER A 113 7.44 4.25 -1.28
N PHE A 114 6.14 4.58 -1.39
CA PHE A 114 5.66 5.95 -1.29
C PHE A 114 5.75 6.48 0.14
N SER A 115 5.58 5.60 1.13
CA SER A 115 5.75 5.96 2.53
C SER A 115 7.21 5.99 2.92
N VAL A 116 7.70 7.15 3.35
CA VAL A 116 8.99 7.20 4.04
C VAL A 116 8.91 6.41 5.36
N PRO A 117 10.00 5.82 5.85
CA PRO A 117 10.00 5.14 7.14
C PRO A 117 9.61 6.06 8.30
N TYR A 118 10.07 7.31 8.26
CA TYR A 118 9.85 8.30 9.32
C TYR A 118 9.76 9.71 8.74
N SER A 119 8.72 10.46 9.11
CA SER A 119 8.54 11.86 8.75
C SER A 119 9.29 12.73 9.75
N GLN A 120 10.33 13.43 9.27
CA GLN A 120 11.08 14.38 10.11
C GLN A 120 10.21 15.59 10.50
N LEU A 121 9.30 16.03 9.63
CA LEU A 121 8.41 17.16 9.91
C LEU A 121 7.42 16.87 11.04
N LEU A 122 6.90 15.64 11.07
CA LEU A 122 5.89 15.23 12.05
C LEU A 122 6.47 14.57 13.30
N GLY A 123 7.72 14.10 13.24
CA GLY A 123 8.32 13.33 14.32
C GLY A 123 7.65 11.97 14.53
N GLU A 124 7.12 11.35 13.47
CA GLU A 124 6.38 10.09 13.56
C GLU A 124 6.59 9.20 12.32
N PRO A 125 6.23 7.90 12.38
CA PRO A 125 6.33 7.01 11.23
C PRO A 125 5.54 7.53 10.02
N GLY A 126 6.14 7.44 8.82
CA GLY A 126 5.53 8.01 7.60
C GLY A 126 4.20 7.36 7.22
N PHE A 127 3.92 6.13 7.65
CA PHE A 127 2.63 5.50 7.37
C PHE A 127 1.43 6.32 7.90
N ASN A 128 1.65 7.16 8.93
CA ASN A 128 0.63 8.09 9.42
C ASN A 128 0.23 9.10 8.33
N VAL A 129 1.18 9.59 7.54
CA VAL A 129 0.90 10.45 6.37
C VAL A 129 0.16 9.66 5.30
N LEU A 130 0.67 8.48 4.91
CA LEU A 130 0.05 7.63 3.89
C LEU A 130 -1.43 7.34 4.20
N SER A 131 -1.76 7.10 5.47
CA SER A 131 -3.12 6.85 5.93
C SER A 131 -4.06 8.06 5.85
N ARG A 132 -3.55 9.27 5.61
CA ARG A 132 -4.36 10.49 5.45
C ARG A 132 -4.60 10.88 4.00
N ILE A 133 -3.91 10.24 3.07
CA ILE A 133 -4.04 10.53 1.65
C ILE A 133 -5.35 9.89 1.14
N PRO A 134 -6.22 10.63 0.42
CA PRO A 134 -7.39 10.09 -0.22
C PRO A 134 -7.06 8.91 -1.13
N GLY A 135 -7.95 7.94 -1.17
CA GLY A 135 -7.80 6.77 -2.01
C GLY A 135 -7.75 7.15 -3.49
N SER A 136 -8.53 8.13 -3.95
CA SER A 136 -8.45 8.65 -5.32
C SER A 136 -7.03 9.06 -5.70
N GLU A 137 -6.38 9.87 -4.87
CA GLU A 137 -5.00 10.33 -5.08
C GLU A 137 -4.00 9.17 -5.11
N ILE A 138 -4.12 8.20 -4.18
CA ILE A 138 -3.24 7.02 -4.13
C ILE A 138 -3.43 6.12 -5.36
N LEU A 139 -4.67 5.89 -5.77
CA LEU A 139 -5.00 5.01 -6.87
C LEU A 139 -4.64 5.62 -8.24
N ASP A 140 -4.59 6.95 -8.31
CA ASP A 140 -4.20 7.70 -9.52
C ASP A 140 -2.67 7.91 -9.64
N LEU A 141 -1.89 7.58 -8.62
CA LEU A 141 -0.41 7.65 -8.67
C LEU A 141 0.15 6.86 -9.85
N CYS A 142 0.75 7.57 -10.81
CA CYS A 142 1.36 6.93 -11.97
C CYS A 142 2.54 6.05 -11.52
N ILE A 143 2.46 4.75 -11.83
CA ILE A 143 3.51 3.78 -11.54
C ILE A 143 4.06 3.27 -12.87
N ASN A 144 5.32 3.58 -13.14
CA ASN A 144 6.03 3.15 -14.33
C ASN A 144 7.23 2.28 -13.94
N TYR A 145 7.24 1.05 -14.45
CA TYR A 145 8.32 0.09 -14.20
C TYR A 145 9.69 0.60 -14.67
N ASP A 146 9.74 1.27 -15.83
CA ASP A 146 11.00 1.78 -16.39
C ASP A 146 11.63 2.88 -15.51
N GLU A 147 10.82 3.58 -14.71
CA GLU A 147 11.25 4.70 -13.88
C GLU A 147 11.54 4.28 -12.43
N ILE A 148 10.65 3.47 -11.84
CA ILE A 148 10.74 3.05 -10.45
C ILE A 148 11.69 1.85 -10.31
N GLY A 149 11.71 0.94 -11.29
CA GLY A 149 12.52 -0.27 -11.21
C GLY A 149 12.16 -1.13 -9.99
N TYR A 150 13.13 -1.85 -9.43
CA TYR A 150 12.89 -2.79 -8.33
C TYR A 150 13.90 -2.72 -7.19
N GLU A 151 15.06 -2.07 -7.38
CA GLU A 151 16.19 -2.16 -6.44
C GLU A 151 15.88 -1.61 -5.05
N HIS A 152 15.01 -0.61 -4.97
CA HIS A 152 14.67 0.07 -3.71
C HIS A 152 13.31 -0.35 -3.14
N LEU A 153 12.68 -1.38 -3.72
CA LEU A 153 11.37 -1.86 -3.30
C LEU A 153 11.53 -3.00 -2.27
N ASP A 154 11.60 -2.62 -0.99
CA ASP A 154 11.86 -3.53 0.14
C ASP A 154 10.82 -4.66 0.32
N LEU A 155 9.67 -4.55 -0.33
CA LEU A 155 8.64 -5.57 -0.33
C LEU A 155 9.00 -6.74 -1.25
N LEU A 156 9.84 -6.54 -2.27
CA LEU A 156 10.24 -7.54 -3.25
C LEU A 156 11.44 -8.36 -2.77
N ASN A 157 11.46 -9.64 -3.12
CA ASN A 157 12.60 -10.53 -2.90
C ASN A 157 13.27 -10.87 -4.24
N LYS A 158 14.41 -11.58 -4.18
CA LYS A 158 15.18 -11.98 -5.37
C LYS A 158 14.38 -12.77 -6.40
N GLY A 159 13.43 -13.61 -5.97
CA GLY A 159 12.55 -14.37 -6.85
C GLY A 159 11.55 -13.48 -7.57
N ASP A 160 10.99 -12.49 -6.87
CA ASP A 160 10.09 -11.50 -7.47
C ASP A 160 10.84 -10.66 -8.51
N VAL A 161 12.03 -10.17 -8.16
CA VAL A 161 12.90 -9.40 -9.08
C VAL A 161 13.19 -10.18 -10.36
N LYS A 162 13.55 -11.47 -10.23
CA LYS A 162 13.76 -12.33 -11.39
C LYS A 162 12.51 -12.42 -12.28
N LEU A 163 11.33 -12.62 -11.68
CA LEU A 163 10.08 -12.64 -12.43
C LEU A 163 9.78 -11.32 -13.14
N LEU A 164 10.06 -10.19 -12.49
CA LEU A 164 9.88 -8.87 -13.09
C LEU A 164 10.78 -8.71 -14.31
N ILE A 165 12.08 -9.02 -14.20
CA ILE A 165 13.02 -8.93 -15.33
C ILE A 165 12.62 -9.87 -16.47
N GLU A 166 12.20 -11.11 -16.15
CA GLU A 166 11.76 -12.09 -17.14
C GLU A 166 10.53 -11.62 -17.94
N ASN A 167 9.62 -10.85 -17.32
CA ASN A 167 8.36 -10.45 -17.94
C ASN A 167 8.38 -9.01 -18.49
N PHE A 168 9.18 -8.12 -17.90
CA PHE A 168 9.18 -6.68 -18.20
C PHE A 168 10.53 -6.18 -18.73
N GLY A 169 11.59 -6.99 -18.68
CA GLY A 169 12.95 -6.58 -19.01
C GLY A 169 13.63 -5.83 -17.86
N GLU A 170 14.85 -5.35 -18.12
CA GLU A 170 15.55 -4.46 -17.18
C GLU A 170 14.92 -3.06 -17.19
N PRO A 171 14.66 -2.45 -16.02
CA PRO A 171 14.15 -1.08 -15.97
C PRO A 171 15.25 -0.10 -16.40
N LYS A 172 14.84 1.10 -16.85
CA LYS A 172 15.78 2.14 -17.29
C LYS A 172 16.40 2.90 -16.11
N ASN A 173 15.68 2.96 -14.99
CA ASN A 173 16.09 3.59 -13.75
C ASN A 173 15.64 2.75 -12.56
N ASN A 174 16.23 3.04 -11.40
CA ASN A 174 15.78 2.55 -10.12
C ASN A 174 15.50 3.74 -9.19
N ASN A 175 14.26 3.83 -8.71
CA ASN A 175 13.79 4.90 -7.86
C ASN A 175 12.78 4.34 -6.82
N VAL A 176 12.16 5.21 -6.04
CA VAL A 176 11.02 4.89 -5.18
C VAL A 176 9.86 5.80 -5.52
N LEU A 177 8.63 5.33 -5.29
CA LEU A 177 7.43 6.10 -5.63
C LEU A 177 7.38 7.43 -4.88
N TYR A 178 7.96 7.50 -3.67
CA TYR A 178 8.12 8.73 -2.91
C TYR A 178 8.85 9.83 -3.70
N ASN A 179 9.96 9.51 -4.37
CA ASN A 179 10.73 10.52 -5.09
C ASN A 179 9.97 11.03 -6.33
N VAL A 180 9.28 10.12 -7.04
CA VAL A 180 8.49 10.43 -8.24
C VAL A 180 7.31 11.35 -7.88
N HIS A 181 6.64 11.11 -6.75
CA HIS A 181 5.42 11.83 -6.33
C HIS A 181 5.62 12.63 -5.04
N SER A 182 6.83 13.16 -4.83
CA SER A 182 7.23 13.84 -3.59
C SER A 182 6.35 15.06 -3.26
N VAL A 183 5.88 15.77 -4.28
CA VAL A 183 4.98 16.93 -4.12
C VAL A 183 3.68 16.53 -3.44
N LEU A 184 3.07 15.40 -3.85
CA LEU A 184 1.84 14.89 -3.25
C LEU A 184 2.09 14.49 -1.79
N TRP A 185 3.19 13.79 -1.53
CA TRP A 185 3.57 13.43 -0.15
C TRP A 185 3.69 14.66 0.74
N GLN A 186 4.50 15.64 0.32
CA GLN A 186 4.78 16.86 1.08
C GLN A 186 3.50 17.65 1.37
N HIS A 187 2.58 17.70 0.40
CA HIS A 187 1.27 18.33 0.59
C HIS A 187 0.53 17.74 1.80
N TYR A 188 0.40 16.41 1.85
CA TYR A 188 -0.32 15.74 2.93
C TYR A 188 0.44 15.72 4.26
N GLU A 189 1.77 15.66 4.21
CA GLU A 189 2.62 15.77 5.40
C GLU A 189 2.46 17.14 6.09
N ILE A 190 2.52 18.23 5.32
CA ILE A 190 2.30 19.60 5.82
C ILE A 190 0.87 19.76 6.34
N LYS A 191 -0.12 19.24 5.63
CA LYS A 191 -1.52 19.31 6.04
C LYS A 191 -1.74 18.62 7.39
N LEU A 192 -1.20 17.42 7.57
CA LEU A 192 -1.29 16.68 8.82
C LEU A 192 -0.58 17.41 9.96
N LYS A 193 0.55 18.07 9.70
CA LYS A 193 1.24 18.89 10.70
C LYS A 193 0.35 20.04 11.17
N ALA A 194 -0.27 20.76 10.24
CA ALA A 194 -1.16 21.88 10.55
C ALA A 194 -2.39 21.44 11.36
N GLU A 195 -2.97 20.27 11.06
CA GLU A 195 -4.07 19.68 11.82
C GLU A 195 -3.64 19.38 13.26
N LYS A 196 -2.51 18.68 13.45
CA LYS A 196 -1.99 18.36 14.79
C LYS A 196 -1.66 19.60 15.61
N ASP A 197 -1.07 20.62 15.00
CA ASP A 197 -0.76 21.88 15.69
C ASP A 197 -2.02 22.61 16.13
N LYS A 198 -3.09 22.53 15.33
CA LYS A 198 -4.39 23.06 15.72
C LYS A 198 -4.97 22.28 16.89
N ASP A 199 -5.00 20.96 16.82
CA ASP A 199 -5.54 20.10 17.89
C ASP A 199 -4.81 20.33 19.23
N LEU A 200 -3.48 20.50 19.20
CA LEU A 200 -2.69 20.85 20.37
C LEU A 200 -3.06 22.22 20.94
N ARG A 201 -3.18 23.25 20.09
CA ARG A 201 -3.59 24.60 20.53
C ARG A 201 -4.98 24.60 21.14
N ASP A 202 -5.93 23.90 20.52
CA ASP A 202 -7.32 23.81 20.98
C ASP A 202 -7.38 23.10 22.33
N PHE A 203 -6.60 22.02 22.52
CA PHE A 203 -6.46 21.33 23.80
C PHE A 203 -5.95 22.27 24.91
N PHE A 204 -4.84 22.97 24.68
CA PHE A 204 -4.29 23.90 25.68
C PHE A 204 -5.20 25.11 25.95
N SER A 205 -6.01 25.53 24.98
CA SER A 205 -6.98 26.61 25.17
C SER A 205 -8.22 26.18 25.97
N SER A 206 -8.43 24.86 26.13
CA SER A 206 -9.55 24.28 26.87
C SER A 206 -9.22 23.87 28.31
N LEU A 207 -7.96 24.00 28.72
CA LEU A 207 -7.47 23.79 30.09
C LEU A 207 -7.62 25.06 30.93
#